data_AF-A0A5C4PC03-F1
#
_entry.id   AF-A0A5C4PC03-F1
#
_cell.length_a   1.000
_cell.length_b   1.000
_cell.length_c   1.000
_cell.angle_alpha   90.00
_cell.angle_beta   90.00
_cell.angle_gamma   90.00
#
_symmetry.space_group_name_H-M   'P 1'
#
loop_
_entity.id
_entity.type
_entity.pdbx_description
1 polymer ?
#
loop_
_entity_poly.entity_id
_entity_poly.type
_entity_poly.pdbx_seq_one_letter_code
_entity_poly.pdbx_strand_id
1 'polypeptide(L)'
;MNPLRKKRLVIILAILVGVGAAVGLALSALQQNINLFYTPTQIANGEAPKDTRIRAGGMVEKGSLVRSGDSLDVKFNVTDFNKTVTITYRGILPDLFREGQGIVALGKLNADGVVVADEVLAKHDEKYMPPEVTKALKDSGQSAPAPMKEG
;
A
#
# COMPACT_ATOMS: atom_id res chain seq x y z
N MET A 1 -16.34 -26.35 51.54
CA MET A 1 -15.80 -26.40 50.15
C MET A 1 -14.62 -27.36 50.09
N ASN A 2 -14.64 -28.35 49.19
CA ASN A 2 -13.59 -29.37 49.10
C ASN A 2 -12.25 -28.73 48.65
N PRO A 3 -11.16 -28.81 49.45
CA PRO A 3 -9.90 -28.10 49.18
C PRO A 3 -9.25 -28.52 47.85
N LEU A 4 -9.45 -29.78 47.45
CA LEU A 4 -9.03 -30.31 46.14
C LEU A 4 -9.76 -29.64 44.96
N ARG A 5 -11.06 -29.33 45.11
CA ARG A 5 -11.85 -28.66 44.08
C ARG A 5 -11.44 -27.18 43.93
N LYS A 6 -11.11 -26.51 45.04
CA LYS A 6 -10.55 -25.14 45.01
C LYS A 6 -9.22 -25.08 44.28
N LYS A 7 -8.28 -25.99 44.57
CA LYS A 7 -6.98 -26.04 43.88
C LYS A 7 -7.13 -26.26 42.37
N ARG A 8 -8.00 -27.20 41.96
CA ARG A 8 -8.29 -27.42 40.53
C ARG A 8 -8.91 -26.20 39.86
N LEU A 9 -9.86 -25.52 40.52
CA LEU A 9 -10.47 -24.29 40.02
C LEU A 9 -9.42 -23.18 39.80
N VAL A 10 -8.51 -22.99 40.75
CA VAL A 10 -7.43 -21.99 40.65
C VAL A 10 -6.50 -22.30 39.49
N ILE A 11 -6.12 -23.56 39.29
CA ILE A 11 -5.28 -23.99 38.15
C ILE A 11 -5.99 -23.73 36.82
N ILE A 12 -7.27 -24.10 36.71
CA ILE A 12 -8.06 -23.88 35.48
C ILE A 12 -8.17 -22.38 35.17
N LEU A 13 -8.43 -21.55 36.17
CA LEU A 13 -8.47 -20.08 36.01
C LEU A 13 -7.12 -19.52 35.60
N ALA A 14 -6.02 -19.98 36.21
CA ALA A 14 -4.68 -19.56 35.84
C ALA A 14 -4.34 -19.91 34.38
N ILE A 15 -4.71 -21.12 33.93
CA ILE A 15 -4.55 -21.54 32.53
C ILE A 15 -5.42 -20.67 31.61
N LEU A 16 -6.69 -20.44 31.94
CA LEU A 16 -7.59 -19.60 31.16
C LEU A 16 -7.06 -18.18 30.99
N VAL A 17 -6.56 -17.58 32.08
CA VAL A 17 -5.94 -16.25 32.04
C VAL A 17 -4.66 -16.27 31.20
N GLY A 18 -3.82 -17.31 31.35
CA GLY A 18 -2.60 -17.45 30.56
C GLY A 18 -2.88 -17.58 29.06
N VAL A 19 -3.86 -18.40 28.68
CA VAL A 19 -4.30 -18.56 27.28
C VAL A 19 -4.92 -17.26 26.76
N GLY A 20 -5.78 -16.61 27.56
CA GLY A 20 -6.39 -15.33 27.18
C GLY A 20 -5.35 -14.23 26.93
N ALA A 21 -4.33 -14.14 27.78
CA ALA A 21 -3.22 -13.20 27.59
C ALA A 21 -2.42 -13.53 26.33
N ALA A 22 -2.09 -14.81 26.09
CA ALA A 22 -1.37 -15.24 24.90
C ALA A 22 -2.13 -14.91 23.60
N VAL A 23 -3.44 -15.19 23.55
CA VAL A 23 -4.29 -14.86 22.40
C VAL A 23 -4.40 -13.34 22.22
N GLY A 24 -4.58 -12.59 23.31
CA GLY A 24 -4.65 -11.12 23.27
C GLY A 24 -3.38 -10.48 22.70
N LEU A 25 -2.20 -10.96 23.13
CA LEU A 25 -0.92 -10.50 22.60
C LEU A 25 -0.75 -10.89 21.12
N ALA A 26 -1.13 -12.11 20.74
CA ALA A 26 -1.05 -12.56 19.34
C ALA A 26 -1.92 -11.73 18.40
N LEU A 27 -3.17 -11.42 18.79
CA LEU A 27 -4.08 -10.58 18.00
C LEU A 27 -3.56 -9.14 17.90
N SER A 28 -3.03 -8.59 18.98
CA SER A 28 -2.45 -7.23 19.00
C SER A 28 -1.25 -7.13 18.06
N ALA A 29 -0.34 -8.10 18.10
CA ALA A 29 0.82 -8.15 17.21
C ALA A 29 0.40 -8.29 15.73
N LEU A 30 -0.64 -9.08 15.44
CA LEU A 30 -1.14 -9.24 14.08
C LEU A 30 -1.70 -7.93 13.51
N GLN A 31 -2.52 -7.21 14.29
CA GLN A 31 -3.12 -5.94 13.88
C GLN A 31 -2.06 -4.86 13.54
N GLN A 32 -0.94 -4.86 14.25
CA GLN A 32 0.15 -3.90 14.01
C GLN A 32 0.92 -4.16 12.70
N ASN A 33 0.81 -5.35 12.11
CA ASN A 33 1.59 -5.74 10.92
C ASN A 33 0.76 -5.81 9.63
N ILE A 34 -0.48 -5.32 9.63
CA ILE A 34 -1.32 -5.37 8.42
C ILE A 34 -1.08 -4.12 7.57
N ASN A 35 -0.41 -4.30 6.43
CA ASN A 35 -0.25 -3.25 5.40
C ASN A 35 -1.51 -3.18 4.52
N LEU A 36 -2.60 -2.63 5.06
CA LEU A 36 -3.86 -2.48 4.34
C LEU A 36 -3.76 -1.45 3.22
N PHE A 37 -4.43 -1.76 2.10
CA PHE A 37 -4.55 -0.87 0.95
C PHE A 37 -5.74 0.07 1.12
N TYR A 38 -5.52 1.37 0.87
CA TYR A 38 -6.55 2.40 0.90
C TYR A 38 -6.47 3.28 -0.35
N THR A 39 -7.63 3.64 -0.88
CA THR A 39 -7.73 4.65 -1.96
C THR A 39 -7.70 6.08 -1.42
N PRO A 40 -7.38 7.09 -2.24
CA PRO A 40 -7.51 8.50 -1.90
C PRO A 40 -8.86 8.86 -1.29
N THR A 41 -9.98 8.35 -1.82
CA THR A 41 -11.31 8.58 -1.25
C THR A 41 -11.44 8.03 0.16
N GLN A 42 -10.99 6.81 0.42
CA GLN A 42 -11.07 6.19 1.75
C GLN A 42 -10.21 6.95 2.77
N ILE A 43 -9.00 7.35 2.37
CA ILE A 43 -8.12 8.17 3.21
C ILE A 43 -8.78 9.51 3.53
N ALA A 44 -9.33 10.19 2.54
CA ALA A 44 -9.99 11.48 2.73
C ALA A 44 -11.35 11.38 3.44
N ASN A 45 -11.96 10.20 3.53
CA ASN A 45 -13.14 9.93 4.35
C ASN A 45 -12.79 9.56 5.81
N GLY A 46 -11.51 9.40 6.13
CA GLY A 46 -11.06 9.03 7.47
C GLY A 46 -11.16 7.54 7.78
N GLU A 47 -11.28 6.68 6.76
CA GLU A 47 -11.29 5.22 6.94
C GLU A 47 -9.88 4.66 7.22
N ALA A 48 -8.83 5.37 6.79
CA ALA A 48 -7.46 4.96 7.00
C ALA A 48 -6.97 5.29 8.42
N PRO A 49 -6.34 4.33 9.13
CA PRO A 49 -5.79 4.55 10.46
C PRO A 49 -4.63 5.55 10.42
N LYS A 50 -4.63 6.48 11.39
CA LYS A 50 -3.51 7.41 11.60
C LYS A 50 -2.32 6.69 12.26
N ASP A 51 -1.11 7.21 12.03
CA ASP A 51 0.16 6.71 12.60
C ASP A 51 0.51 5.23 12.34
N THR A 52 -0.29 4.55 11.52
CA THR A 52 -0.11 3.16 11.13
C THR A 52 0.41 3.09 9.70
N ARG A 53 1.22 2.07 9.39
CA ARG A 53 1.71 1.86 8.03
C ARG A 53 0.57 1.39 7.14
N ILE A 54 0.33 2.12 6.05
CA ILE A 54 -0.72 1.87 5.07
C ILE A 54 -0.14 1.88 3.65
N ARG A 55 -0.87 1.26 2.73
CA ARG A 55 -0.61 1.34 1.28
C ARG A 55 -1.64 2.28 0.66
N ALA A 56 -1.24 3.49 0.35
CA ALA A 56 -2.06 4.46 -0.36
C ALA A 56 -1.87 4.28 -1.87
N GLY A 57 -2.90 3.86 -2.59
CA GLY A 57 -2.81 3.62 -4.03
C GLY A 57 -3.80 4.45 -4.84
N GLY A 58 -3.34 5.01 -5.94
CA GLY A 58 -4.16 5.79 -6.87
C GLY A 58 -3.33 6.29 -8.04
N MET A 59 -3.87 7.25 -8.79
CA MET A 59 -3.18 7.84 -9.93
C MET A 59 -2.53 9.17 -9.57
N VAL A 60 -1.31 9.40 -10.04
CA VAL A 60 -0.62 10.67 -9.84
C VAL A 60 -1.28 11.75 -10.69
N GLU A 61 -1.63 12.88 -10.09
CA GLU A 61 -2.20 14.03 -10.79
C GLU A 61 -1.13 14.74 -11.63
N LYS A 62 -1.48 15.15 -12.86
CA LYS A 62 -0.57 15.84 -13.78
C LYS A 62 -0.26 17.26 -13.29
N GLY A 63 1.01 17.66 -13.35
CA GLY A 63 1.51 18.93 -12.83
C GLY A 63 1.55 19.04 -11.31
N SER A 64 1.29 17.94 -10.57
CA SER A 64 1.29 17.96 -9.11
C SER A 64 2.65 17.66 -8.49
N LEU A 65 3.60 17.16 -9.28
CA LEU A 65 4.92 16.77 -8.80
C LEU A 65 5.78 18.01 -8.49
N VAL A 66 6.05 18.21 -7.20
CA VAL A 66 6.95 19.24 -6.68
C VAL A 66 8.15 18.57 -6.04
N ARG A 67 9.35 18.87 -6.55
CA ARG A 67 10.62 18.42 -5.98
C ARG A 67 11.29 19.60 -5.29
N SER A 68 11.82 19.38 -4.09
CA SER A 68 12.65 20.37 -3.41
C SER A 68 13.97 20.56 -4.16
N GLY A 69 14.47 21.79 -4.24
CA GLY A 69 15.77 22.09 -4.86
C GLY A 69 16.96 21.74 -3.96
N ASP A 70 16.74 21.77 -2.63
CA ASP A 70 17.80 21.67 -1.62
C ASP A 70 17.77 20.34 -0.87
N SER A 71 16.73 19.51 -1.06
CA SER A 71 16.56 18.22 -0.38
C SER A 71 15.98 17.15 -1.30
N LEU A 72 16.03 15.89 -0.87
CA LEU A 72 15.39 14.75 -1.57
C LEU A 72 13.88 14.66 -1.29
N ASP A 73 13.27 15.76 -0.82
CA ASP A 73 11.84 15.77 -0.51
C ASP A 73 11.04 16.01 -1.79
N VAL A 74 10.04 15.16 -1.98
CA VAL A 74 9.15 15.17 -3.13
C VAL A 74 7.71 15.16 -2.63
N LYS A 75 6.88 15.99 -3.23
CA LYS A 75 5.46 16.10 -2.93
C LYS A 75 4.68 15.93 -4.22
N PHE A 76 3.64 15.12 -4.20
CA PHE A 76 2.76 14.93 -5.35
C PHE A 76 1.36 14.56 -4.88
N ASN A 77 0.37 14.80 -5.73
CA ASN A 77 -1.01 14.46 -5.44
C ASN A 77 -1.40 13.15 -6.11
N VAL A 78 -2.19 12.36 -5.41
CA VAL A 78 -2.73 11.09 -5.89
C VAL A 78 -4.25 11.13 -5.81
N THR A 79 -4.90 10.78 -6.91
CA THR A 79 -6.35 10.81 -7.08
C THR A 79 -6.88 9.45 -7.54
N ASP A 80 -8.10 9.14 -7.13
CA ASP A 80 -8.91 8.04 -7.67
C ASP A 80 -10.05 8.55 -8.55
N PHE A 81 -9.90 9.77 -9.08
CA PHE A 81 -10.90 10.56 -9.80
C PHE A 81 -12.06 11.12 -8.96
N ASN A 82 -12.22 10.69 -7.71
CA ASN A 82 -13.25 11.24 -6.82
C ASN A 82 -12.63 12.20 -5.80
N LYS A 83 -11.56 11.77 -5.13
CA LYS A 83 -10.83 12.61 -4.17
C LYS A 83 -9.34 12.56 -4.42
N THR A 84 -8.66 13.56 -3.89
CA THR A 84 -7.22 13.73 -4.03
C THR A 84 -6.58 13.76 -2.65
N VAL A 85 -5.47 13.05 -2.51
CA VAL A 85 -4.66 12.99 -1.30
C VAL A 85 -3.23 13.36 -1.67
N THR A 86 -2.63 14.20 -0.84
CA THR A 86 -1.25 14.61 -0.98
C THR A 86 -0.32 13.56 -0.37
N ILE A 87 0.71 13.19 -1.12
CA ILE A 87 1.77 12.29 -0.69
C ILE A 87 3.08 13.05 -0.64
N THR A 88 3.79 12.92 0.47
CA THR A 88 5.16 13.41 0.66
C THR A 88 6.10 12.23 0.81
N TYR A 89 7.17 12.21 0.04
CA TYR A 89 8.16 11.15 0.00
C TYR A 89 9.56 11.76 0.07
N ARG A 90 10.44 11.15 0.87
CA ARG A 90 11.83 11.59 0.99
C ARG A 90 12.75 10.53 0.38
N GLY A 91 13.24 10.78 -0.81
CA GLY A 91 14.10 9.86 -1.53
C GLY A 91 14.06 10.03 -3.03
N ILE A 92 14.67 9.09 -3.73
CA ILE A 92 14.67 9.03 -5.19
C ILE A 92 13.41 8.29 -5.62
N LEU A 93 12.60 8.92 -6.47
CA LEU A 93 11.44 8.25 -7.09
C LEU A 93 11.93 7.20 -8.07
N PRO A 94 11.22 6.05 -8.21
CA PRO A 94 11.56 5.05 -9.22
C PRO A 94 11.54 5.64 -10.63
N ASP A 95 12.36 5.12 -11.53
CA ASP A 95 12.43 5.59 -12.93
C ASP A 95 11.09 5.46 -13.69
N LEU A 96 10.25 4.53 -13.26
CA LEU A 96 8.92 4.30 -13.82
C LEU A 96 7.84 5.25 -13.26
N PHE A 97 8.17 6.08 -12.26
CA PHE A 97 7.21 7.06 -11.76
C PHE A 97 6.95 8.13 -12.82
N ARG A 98 5.68 8.28 -13.22
CA ARG A 98 5.22 9.37 -14.08
C ARG A 98 3.87 9.89 -13.62
N GLU A 99 3.64 11.17 -13.90
CA GLU A 99 2.34 11.78 -13.73
C GLU A 99 1.30 11.13 -14.67
N GLY A 100 0.08 10.94 -14.19
CA GLY A 100 -0.98 10.24 -14.91
C GLY A 100 -0.86 8.71 -14.91
N GLN A 101 0.08 8.13 -14.15
CA GLN A 101 0.17 6.68 -13.94
C GLN A 101 -0.30 6.30 -12.53
N GLY A 102 -0.73 5.04 -12.39
CA GLY A 102 -1.07 4.43 -11.12
C GLY A 102 0.17 4.09 -10.31
N ILE A 103 0.19 4.52 -9.04
CA ILE A 103 1.26 4.23 -8.09
C ILE A 103 0.68 3.70 -6.78
N VAL A 104 1.53 3.04 -5.99
CA VAL A 104 1.24 2.65 -4.62
C VAL A 104 2.34 3.22 -3.73
N ALA A 105 1.96 4.09 -2.79
CA ALA A 105 2.84 4.63 -1.78
C ALA A 105 2.65 3.88 -0.46
N LEU A 106 3.73 3.39 0.12
CA LEU A 106 3.75 2.80 1.46
C LEU A 106 4.19 3.87 2.45
N GLY A 107 3.37 4.14 3.45
CA GLY A 107 3.64 5.24 4.37
C GLY A 107 2.68 5.31 5.55
N LYS A 108 2.71 6.42 6.26
CA LYS A 108 1.78 6.72 7.37
C LYS A 108 0.94 7.95 7.06
N LEU A 109 -0.32 7.92 7.47
CA LEU A 109 -1.18 9.10 7.40
C LEU A 109 -0.91 10.00 8.61
N ASN A 110 -0.50 11.24 8.34
CA ASN A 110 -0.26 12.26 9.37
C ASN A 110 -1.57 12.94 9.80
N ALA A 111 -1.53 13.71 10.89
CA ALA A 111 -2.69 14.43 11.42
C ALA A 111 -3.35 15.38 10.41
N ASP A 112 -2.56 15.95 9.50
CA ASP A 112 -2.98 16.89 8.45
C ASP A 112 -3.63 16.21 7.22
N GLY A 113 -3.78 14.88 7.23
CA GLY A 113 -4.32 14.13 6.09
C GLY A 113 -3.33 13.92 4.94
N VAL A 114 -2.04 14.19 5.18
CA VAL A 114 -0.95 13.94 4.23
C VAL A 114 -0.36 12.55 4.49
N VAL A 115 -0.14 11.79 3.41
CA VAL A 115 0.56 10.49 3.50
C VAL A 115 2.06 10.74 3.43
N VAL A 116 2.76 10.45 4.51
CA VAL A 116 4.23 10.44 4.56
C VAL A 116 4.69 9.05 4.12
N ALA A 117 5.13 8.96 2.87
CA ALA A 117 5.59 7.74 2.25
C ALA A 117 7.05 7.44 2.58
N ASP A 118 7.31 6.19 2.96
CA ASP A 118 8.64 5.61 3.11
C ASP A 118 9.13 4.98 1.79
N GLU A 119 8.18 4.56 0.94
CA GLU A 119 8.47 3.87 -0.31
C GLU A 119 7.37 4.16 -1.34
N VAL A 120 7.76 4.34 -2.61
CA VAL A 120 6.84 4.55 -3.72
C VAL A 120 7.08 3.46 -4.75
N LEU A 121 6.02 2.72 -5.07
CA LEU A 121 6.01 1.68 -6.09
C LEU A 121 5.23 2.19 -7.29
N ALA A 122 5.92 2.36 -8.42
CA ALA A 122 5.27 2.61 -9.71
C ALA A 122 4.98 1.27 -10.40
N LYS A 123 3.83 1.15 -11.06
CA LYS A 123 3.48 -0.06 -11.79
C LYS A 123 4.50 -0.33 -12.91
N HIS A 124 4.98 -1.57 -13.02
CA HIS A 124 5.68 -2.05 -14.20
C HIS A 124 4.67 -2.30 -15.33
N ASP A 125 4.78 -1.56 -16.42
CA ASP A 125 4.10 -1.90 -17.66
C ASP A 125 4.86 -3.06 -18.31
N GLU A 126 4.64 -4.30 -17.84
CA GLU A 126 5.11 -5.48 -18.55
C GLU A 126 4.28 -5.67 -19.83
N LYS A 127 4.65 -4.93 -20.87
CA LYS A 127 4.48 -5.38 -22.25
C LYS A 127 5.86 -5.73 -22.83
N TYR A 128 6.58 -6.60 -22.12
CA TYR A 128 7.80 -7.20 -22.64
C TYR A 128 7.41 -8.27 -23.66
N MET A 129 7.51 -7.96 -24.95
CA MET A 129 7.56 -8.99 -25.99
C MET A 129 9.03 -9.30 -26.26
N PRO A 130 9.53 -10.49 -25.89
CA PRO A 130 10.89 -10.88 -26.19
C PRO A 130 11.16 -10.81 -27.71
N PRO A 131 12.37 -10.40 -28.14
CA PRO A 131 12.70 -10.30 -29.56
C PRO A 131 12.56 -11.62 -30.31
N GLU A 132 12.67 -12.75 -29.60
CA GLU A 132 12.43 -14.10 -30.11
C GLU A 132 10.97 -14.31 -30.53
N VAL A 133 10.02 -13.79 -29.74
CA VAL A 133 8.58 -13.84 -30.05
C VAL A 133 8.25 -12.91 -31.22
N THR A 134 8.91 -11.75 -31.30
CA THR A 134 8.76 -10.84 -32.46
C THR A 134 9.31 -11.43 -33.75
N LYS A 135 10.40 -12.21 -33.68
CA LYS A 135 10.97 -12.94 -34.84
C LYS A 135 10.07 -14.11 -35.24
N ALA A 136 9.64 -14.96 -34.31
CA ALA A 136 8.75 -16.08 -34.58
C ALA A 136 7.39 -15.65 -35.17
N LEU A 137 6.84 -14.51 -34.74
CA LEU A 137 5.62 -13.94 -35.31
C LEU A 137 5.82 -13.38 -36.72
N LYS A 138 6.99 -12.78 -37.01
CA LYS A 138 7.35 -12.32 -38.36
C LYS A 138 7.58 -13.49 -39.32
N ASP A 139 8.23 -14.56 -38.85
CA ASP A 139 8.53 -15.75 -39.66
C ASP A 139 7.30 -16.63 -39.93
N SER A 140 6.28 -16.57 -39.06
CA SER A 140 5.01 -17.30 -39.22
C SER A 140 3.92 -16.54 -39.99
N GLY A 141 4.22 -15.33 -40.49
CA GLY A 141 3.31 -14.56 -41.35
C GLY A 141 2.06 -14.00 -40.66
N GLN A 142 1.95 -14.10 -39.33
CA GLN A 142 0.84 -13.49 -38.57
C GLN A 142 1.24 -12.08 -38.10
N SER A 143 0.56 -11.08 -38.65
CA SER A 143 0.68 -9.70 -38.18
C SER A 143 0.11 -9.61 -36.75
N ALA A 144 0.86 -9.00 -35.84
CA ALA A 144 0.42 -8.78 -34.48
C ALA A 144 -0.95 -8.04 -34.46
N PRO A 145 -1.90 -8.43 -33.60
CA PRO A 145 -3.14 -7.68 -33.46
C PRO A 145 -2.82 -6.24 -33.05
N ALA A 146 -3.33 -5.29 -33.83
CA ALA A 146 -3.14 -3.86 -33.60
C ALA A 146 -3.58 -3.48 -32.18
N PRO A 147 -2.86 -2.57 -31.48
CA PRO A 147 -3.33 -2.06 -30.20
C PRO A 147 -4.67 -1.35 -30.43
N MET A 148 -5.72 -1.89 -29.81
CA MET A 148 -7.03 -1.28 -29.74
C MET A 148 -6.85 0.08 -29.04
N LYS A 149 -7.04 1.16 -29.79
CA LYS A 149 -7.12 2.52 -29.24
C LYS A 149 -8.45 2.60 -28.51
N GLU A 150 -8.43 2.52 -27.19
CA GLU A 150 -9.56 2.99 -26.38
C GLU A 150 -9.52 4.52 -26.41
N GLY A 151 -10.63 5.11 -26.87
CA GLY A 151 -10.82 6.56 -27.02
C GLY A 151 -11.31 7.24 -25.75
#